data_AF-A0A6N8ASM1-F1
#
_entry.id   AF-A0A6N8ASM1-F1
#
_cell.length_a   1.000
_cell.length_b   1.000
_cell.length_c   1.000
_cell.angle_alpha   90.00
_cell.angle_beta   90.00
_cell.angle_gamma   90.00
#
_symmetry.space_group_name_H-M   'P 1'
#
loop_
_entity.id
_entity.type
_entity.pdbx_description
1 polymer ?
#
loop_
_entity_poly.entity_id
_entity_poly.type
_entity_poly.pdbx_seq_one_letter_code
_entity_poly.pdbx_strand_id
1 'polypeptide(L)'
;THLRVRGLMTLALFSEDAARVRACFVRLRELRDRLRPQAPDGIGLDELSMGMSGDFEIAIEEGATVVRVGQAIFGARDTPDNHYWPAAGP
;
A
#
# COMPACT_ATOMS: atom_id res chain seq x y z
N THR A 1 25.30 -4.50 -7.59
CA THR A 1 24.46 -4.07 -6.45
C THR A 1 23.78 -5.32 -5.87
N HIS A 2 23.49 -5.38 -4.56
CA HIS A 2 22.82 -6.55 -3.94
C HIS A 2 21.31 -6.34 -3.75
N LEU A 3 20.77 -5.20 -4.19
CA LEU A 3 19.35 -4.86 -4.10
C LEU A 3 18.71 -4.88 -5.48
N ARG A 4 17.46 -5.37 -5.52
CA ARG A 4 16.61 -5.38 -6.71
C ARG A 4 15.39 -4.52 -6.42
N VAL A 5 15.39 -3.29 -6.90
CA VAL A 5 14.21 -2.43 -6.83
C VAL A 5 13.17 -2.96 -7.83
N ARG A 6 11.93 -3.15 -7.35
CA ARG A 6 10.84 -3.80 -8.11
C ARG A 6 9.61 -2.92 -8.34
N GLY A 7 9.44 -1.87 -7.53
CA GLY A 7 8.20 -1.11 -7.54
C GLY A 7 8.10 -0.11 -6.40
N LEU A 8 6.89 0.40 -6.21
CA LEU A 8 6.55 1.38 -5.19
C LEU A 8 5.57 0.78 -4.17
N MET A 9 5.50 1.40 -2.99
CA MET A 9 4.57 1.02 -1.93
C MET A 9 3.91 2.27 -1.33
N THR A 10 2.63 2.17 -0.99
CA THR A 10 1.95 3.22 -0.20
C THR A 10 0.89 2.66 0.76
N LEU A 11 0.55 3.47 1.75
CA LEU A 11 -0.65 3.37 2.58
C LEU A 11 -1.59 4.49 2.17
N ALA A 12 -2.87 4.18 2.00
CA ALA A 12 -3.88 5.21 1.76
C ALA A 12 -4.14 6.03 3.03
N LEU A 13 -4.86 7.14 2.86
CA LEU A 13 -5.44 7.85 3.98
C LEU A 13 -6.34 6.92 4.79
N PHE A 14 -6.22 6.98 6.12
CA PHE A 14 -7.16 6.30 7.00
C PHE A 14 -8.48 7.07 7.01
N SER A 15 -9.39 6.71 6.10
CA SER A 15 -10.65 7.39 5.86
C SER A 15 -11.65 6.44 5.23
N GLU A 16 -12.93 6.60 5.57
CA GLU A 16 -14.06 5.90 4.92
C GLU A 16 -14.44 6.52 3.56
N ASP A 17 -13.89 7.69 3.23
CA ASP A 17 -14.12 8.32 1.93
C ASP A 17 -13.32 7.61 0.83
N ALA A 18 -14.02 6.75 0.09
CA ALA A 18 -13.45 5.96 -1.00
C ALA A 18 -12.78 6.83 -2.09
N ALA A 19 -13.26 8.06 -2.34
CA ALA A 19 -12.66 8.94 -3.34
C ALA A 19 -11.28 9.43 -2.89
N ARG A 20 -11.14 9.74 -1.58
CA ARG A 20 -9.85 10.14 -1.00
C ARG A 20 -8.86 8.98 -0.95
N VAL A 21 -9.32 7.77 -0.63
CA VAL A 21 -8.51 6.54 -0.69
C VAL A 21 -8.04 6.29 -2.12
N ARG A 22 -8.95 6.33 -3.10
CA ARG A 22 -8.64 6.13 -4.52
C ARG A 22 -7.59 7.12 -5.03
N ALA A 23 -7.70 8.40 -4.63
CA ALA A 23 -6.73 9.43 -5.03
C ALA A 23 -5.29 9.09 -4.59
N CYS A 24 -5.09 8.41 -3.46
CA CYS A 24 -3.78 7.92 -3.04
C CYS A 24 -3.21 6.88 -4.02
N PHE A 25 -4.02 5.90 -4.42
CA PHE A 25 -3.60 4.83 -5.32
C PHE A 25 -3.38 5.31 -6.75
N VAL A 26 -4.25 6.19 -7.26
CA VAL A 26 -4.06 6.89 -8.55
C VAL A 26 -2.71 7.60 -8.56
N ARG A 27 -2.40 8.37 -7.50
CA ARG A 27 -1.13 9.10 -7.41
C ARG A 27 0.08 8.17 -7.38
N LEU A 28 0.02 7.03 -6.70
CA LEU A 28 1.11 6.06 -6.69
C LEU A 28 1.33 5.46 -8.10
N ARG A 29 0.24 5.11 -8.78
CA ARG A 29 0.24 4.59 -10.16
C ARG A 29 0.89 5.58 -11.12
N GLU A 30 0.41 6.83 -11.12
CA GLU A 30 0.94 7.90 -11.98
C GLU A 30 2.41 8.20 -11.68
N LEU A 31 2.82 8.13 -10.40
CA LEU A 31 4.22 8.29 -10.03
C LEU A 31 5.08 7.17 -10.61
N ARG A 32 4.67 5.90 -10.46
CA ARG A 32 5.36 4.76 -11.07
C ARG A 32 5.46 4.95 -12.59
N ASP A 33 4.36 5.29 -13.26
CA ASP A 33 4.32 5.41 -14.71
C ASP A 33 5.22 6.53 -15.24
N ARG A 34 5.36 7.62 -14.47
CA ARG A 34 6.32 8.70 -14.77
C ARG A 34 7.78 8.29 -14.55
N LEU A 35 8.05 7.47 -13.54
CA LEU A 35 9.41 7.06 -13.17
C LEU A 35 9.92 5.89 -14.02
N ARG A 36 9.05 4.97 -14.43
CA ARG A 36 9.44 3.74 -15.15
C ARG A 36 10.29 4.00 -16.41
N PRO A 37 9.97 4.99 -17.27
CA PRO A 37 10.78 5.28 -18.46
C PRO A 37 12.16 5.89 -18.14
N GLN A 38 12.32 6.42 -16.93
CA GLN A 38 13.54 7.09 -16.46
C GLN A 38 14.35 6.20 -15.50
N ALA A 39 13.90 4.96 -15.29
CA ALA A 39 14.54 4.04 -14.36
C ALA A 39 15.93 3.62 -14.89
N PRO A 40 16.98 3.68 -14.05
CA PRO A 40 18.29 3.14 -14.41
C PRO A 40 18.25 1.65 -14.75
N ASP A 41 19.22 1.18 -15.53
CA ASP A 41 19.38 -0.23 -15.85
C ASP A 41 19.43 -1.08 -14.56
N GLY A 42 18.63 -2.15 -14.54
CA GLY A 42 18.52 -3.05 -13.39
C GLY A 42 17.49 -2.63 -12.34
N ILE A 43 16.80 -1.49 -12.50
CA ILE A 43 15.66 -1.10 -11.67
C ILE A 43 14.36 -1.36 -12.43
N GLY A 44 13.56 -2.30 -11.93
CA GLY A 44 12.19 -2.52 -12.38
C GLY A 44 11.23 -1.72 -11.51
N LEU A 45 10.28 -1.01 -12.11
CA LEU A 45 9.20 -0.33 -11.40
C LEU A 45 7.86 -0.90 -11.87
N ASP A 46 7.73 -2.22 -11.80
CA ASP A 46 6.58 -2.94 -12.31
C ASP A 46 5.52 -3.16 -11.20
N GLU A 47 5.96 -3.21 -9.95
CA GLU A 47 5.11 -3.55 -8.81
C GLU A 47 4.50 -2.31 -8.14
N LEU A 48 3.24 -2.43 -7.74
CA LEU A 48 2.52 -1.48 -6.89
C LEU A 48 2.00 -2.24 -5.67
N SER A 49 2.68 -2.08 -4.54
CA SER A 49 2.21 -2.59 -3.26
C SER A 49 1.31 -1.55 -2.59
N MET A 50 -0.01 -1.73 -2.73
CA MET A 50 -1.02 -0.83 -2.16
C MET A 50 -2.32 -1.60 -1.95
N GLY A 51 -3.12 -1.17 -0.98
CA GLY A 51 -4.31 -1.91 -0.54
C GLY A 51 -4.04 -2.81 0.67
N MET A 52 -4.97 -2.76 1.62
CA MET A 52 -5.06 -3.52 2.86
C MET A 52 -6.51 -4.01 3.04
N SER A 53 -6.81 -4.68 4.15
CA SER A 53 -8.11 -5.32 4.39
C SER A 53 -9.37 -4.47 4.13
N GLY A 54 -9.29 -3.14 4.23
CA GLY A 54 -10.44 -2.25 4.05
C GLY A 54 -10.50 -1.50 2.71
N ASP A 55 -9.48 -1.63 1.85
CA ASP A 55 -9.37 -0.84 0.63
C ASP A 55 -8.68 -1.58 -0.54
N PHE A 56 -8.50 -2.91 -0.42
CA PHE A 56 -7.78 -3.69 -1.44
C PHE A 56 -8.54 -3.76 -2.77
N GLU A 57 -9.87 -3.69 -2.78
CA GLU A 57 -10.68 -3.67 -4.00
C GLU A 57 -10.39 -2.41 -4.82
N ILE A 58 -10.39 -1.23 -4.17
CA ILE A 58 -10.04 0.05 -4.82
C ILE A 58 -8.58 -0.01 -5.29
N ALA A 59 -7.68 -0.59 -4.50
CA ALA A 59 -6.28 -0.74 -4.88
C ALA A 59 -6.12 -1.61 -6.14
N ILE A 60 -6.86 -2.71 -6.26
CA ILE A 60 -6.86 -3.59 -7.44
C ILE A 60 -7.38 -2.84 -8.67
N GLU A 61 -8.49 -2.11 -8.54
CA GLU A 61 -9.02 -1.28 -9.63
C GLU A 61 -8.00 -0.24 -10.13
N GLU A 62 -7.19 0.31 -9.22
CA GLU A 62 -6.12 1.27 -9.55
C GLU A 62 -4.78 0.61 -9.91
N GLY A 63 -4.74 -0.71 -10.07
CA GLY A 63 -3.60 -1.44 -10.63
C GLY A 63 -2.58 -1.97 -9.61
N ALA A 64 -2.99 -2.23 -8.37
CA ALA A 64 -2.16 -2.92 -7.38
C ALA A 64 -1.72 -4.29 -7.90
N THR A 65 -0.43 -4.60 -7.72
CA THR A 65 0.13 -5.94 -8.00
C THR A 65 0.35 -6.74 -6.72
N VAL A 66 0.36 -6.06 -5.56
CA VAL A 66 0.48 -6.66 -4.23
C VAL A 66 -0.49 -5.95 -3.28
N VAL A 67 -1.41 -6.70 -2.70
CA VAL A 67 -2.29 -6.25 -1.60
C VAL A 67 -1.83 -6.88 -0.29
N ARG A 68 -2.03 -6.19 0.83
CA ARG A 68 -1.53 -6.59 2.17
C ARG A 68 -2.70 -6.84 3.12
N VAL A 69 -3.29 -8.02 3.03
CA VAL A 69 -4.52 -8.36 3.77
C VAL A 69 -4.18 -9.04 5.10
N GLY A 70 -4.63 -8.44 6.19
CA GLY A 70 -4.42 -8.95 7.56
C GLY A 70 -5.74 -9.33 8.21
N GLN A 71 -6.43 -8.35 8.81
CA GLN A 71 -7.71 -8.55 9.52
C GLN A 71 -8.77 -9.32 8.73
N ALA A 72 -8.87 -9.13 7.40
CA ALA A 72 -9.87 -9.87 6.62
C ALA A 72 -9.54 -11.37 6.47
N ILE A 73 -8.27 -11.78 6.68
CA ILE A 73 -7.85 -13.19 6.70
C ILE A 73 -7.86 -13.74 8.13
N PHE A 74 -7.29 -13.00 9.07
CA PHE A 74 -7.01 -13.50 10.42
C PHE A 74 -8.00 -13.04 11.51
N GLY A 75 -8.89 -12.10 11.20
CA GLY A 75 -9.75 -11.46 12.19
C GLY A 75 -9.04 -10.35 12.99
N ALA A 76 -9.76 -9.80 13.97
CA ALA A 76 -9.21 -8.82 14.90
C ALA A 76 -8.18 -9.47 15.83
N ARG A 77 -7.24 -8.66 16.36
CA ARG A 77 -6.28 -9.13 17.37
C ARG A 77 -7.01 -9.38 18.68
N ASP A 78 -6.60 -10.43 19.40
CA ASP A 78 -7.14 -10.72 20.74
C ASP A 78 -6.74 -9.66 21.78
N THR A 79 -5.63 -8.98 21.55
CA THR A 79 -5.07 -7.96 22.45
C THR A 79 -5.14 -6.57 21.82
N PRO A 80 -5.55 -5.54 22.59
CA PRO A 80 -5.60 -4.15 22.13
C PRO A 80 -4.20 -3.57 21.85
N ASP A 81 -4.12 -2.50 21.05
CA ASP A 81 -2.84 -1.89 20.65
C ASP A 81 -1.98 -1.44 21.84
N ASN A 82 -2.60 -0.97 22.92
CA ASN A 82 -1.92 -0.56 24.15
C ASN A 82 -1.16 -1.71 24.85
N HIS A 83 -1.45 -2.97 24.51
CA HIS A 83 -0.69 -4.13 24.99
C HIS A 83 0.73 -4.16 24.39
N TYR A 84 0.87 -3.71 23.14
CA TYR A 84 2.14 -3.73 22.41
C TYR A 84 2.82 -2.34 22.38
N TRP A 85 2.03 -1.26 22.39
CA TRP A 85 2.50 0.13 22.44
C TRP A 85 1.94 0.85 23.68
N PRO A 86 2.42 0.52 24.90
CA PRO A 86 1.87 1.06 26.15
C PRO A 86 2.06 2.58 26.31
N ALA A 87 2.98 3.20 25.56
CA ALA A 87 3.21 4.65 25.56
C ALA A 87 2.38 5.41 24.52
N ALA A 88 1.69 4.72 23.61
CA ALA A 88 0.67 5.31 22.76
C ALA A 88 -0.62 5.36 23.59
N GLY A 89 -0.71 6.37 24.46
CA GLY A 89 -1.96 6.68 25.16
C GLY A 89 -3.10 7.01 24.17
N PRO A 90 -4.35 7.11 24.67
CA PRO A 90 -5.52 7.37 23.83
C PRO A 90 -5.40 8.63 22.98
#